data_AF-Q8ZXU7-F1
#
_entry.id   AF-Q8ZXU7-F1
#
_cell.length_a   1.000
_cell.length_b   1.000
_cell.length_c   1.000
_cell.angle_alpha   90.00
_cell.angle_beta   90.00
_cell.angle_gamma   90.00
#
_symmetry.space_group_name_H-M   'P 1'
#
loop_
_entity.id
_entity.type
_entity.pdbx_description
1 polymer ?
#
loop_
_entity_poly.entity_id
_entity_poly.type
_entity_poly.pdbx_seq_one_letter_code
_entity_poly.pdbx_strand_id
1 'polypeptide(L)'
;MRLLLVADVHDGVKQVRLIRGSYDAVIAAGDFTYKRSVEAAVEALEALAGIAPVYFVPGNTDPPELAGFEKDSIKPVHGRTQRLGPYVIGGAGGSLPTPFNDLFRVSEEDLQGLLYSLTPTPHVLVVHNPPRGHLDKVGGVRPVGSLAVKKYIEEKQPILSVHGHIHEDRGIDIIGDTIVVNPGPLKDGYYAEAVLDGTKAVVSLKKLYY
;
A
#
# COMPACT_ATOMS: atom_id res chain seq x y z
N MET A 1 -17.30 1.57 6.39
CA MET A 1 -16.23 0.55 6.46
C MET A 1 -14.96 1.19 6.99
N ARG A 2 -14.38 0.65 8.07
CA ARG A 2 -13.16 1.17 8.72
C ARG A 2 -11.95 0.35 8.28
N LEU A 3 -10.96 1.00 7.70
CA LEU A 3 -9.75 0.39 7.15
C LEU A 3 -8.54 0.77 7.99
N LEU A 4 -7.65 -0.19 8.20
CA LEU A 4 -6.28 0.05 8.67
C LEU A 4 -5.37 0.16 7.45
N LEU A 5 -4.60 1.25 7.34
CA LEU A 5 -3.67 1.47 6.23
C LEU A 5 -2.24 1.40 6.76
N VAL A 6 -1.43 0.53 6.16
CA VAL A 6 -0.03 0.33 6.54
C VAL A 6 0.87 0.24 5.31
N ALA A 7 2.14 0.61 5.48
CA ALA A 7 3.19 0.47 4.50
C ALA A 7 4.53 0.28 5.21
N ASP A 8 5.53 -0.23 4.50
CA ASP A 8 6.92 -0.27 4.97
C ASP A 8 7.02 -0.93 6.36
N VAL A 9 6.46 -2.13 6.45
CA VAL A 9 6.35 -2.92 7.68
C VAL A 9 7.71 -3.35 8.18
N HIS A 10 8.60 -3.80 7.28
CA HIS A 10 10.02 -4.05 7.55
C HIS A 10 10.26 -4.84 8.84
N ASP A 11 9.65 -6.02 8.93
CA ASP A 11 9.70 -6.93 10.09
C ASP A 11 9.05 -6.36 11.38
N GLY A 12 8.24 -5.31 11.26
CA GLY A 12 7.56 -4.58 12.33
C GLY A 12 6.41 -5.32 13.03
N VAL A 13 6.51 -6.64 13.22
CA VAL A 13 5.50 -7.48 13.87
C VAL A 13 5.16 -6.98 15.29
N LYS A 14 6.16 -6.44 16.01
CA LYS A 14 5.93 -5.84 17.34
C LYS A 14 4.98 -4.65 17.27
N GLN A 15 5.16 -3.79 16.27
CA GLN A 15 4.36 -2.60 16.02
C GLN A 15 2.93 -2.99 15.63
N VAL A 16 2.76 -4.00 14.77
CA VAL A 16 1.45 -4.57 14.43
C VAL A 16 0.66 -4.94 15.69
N ARG A 17 1.30 -5.63 16.66
CA ARG A 17 0.66 -6.07 17.91
C ARG A 17 0.25 -4.93 18.85
N LEU A 18 0.78 -3.74 18.65
CA LEU A 18 0.45 -2.55 19.45
C LEU A 18 -0.70 -1.74 18.84
N ILE A 19 -1.07 -2.00 17.58
CA ILE A 19 -2.24 -1.36 16.97
C ILE A 19 -3.50 -1.78 17.74
N ARG A 20 -4.35 -0.79 18.04
CA ARG A 20 -5.60 -0.96 18.77
C ARG A 20 -6.75 -0.41 17.94
N GLY A 21 -7.92 -1.00 18.11
CA GLY A 21 -9.14 -0.63 17.40
C GLY A 21 -9.75 -1.81 16.65
N SER A 22 -10.92 -1.59 16.07
CA SER A 22 -11.62 -2.57 15.23
C SER A 22 -11.59 -2.13 13.78
N TYR A 23 -11.20 -3.01 12.87
CA TYR A 23 -11.09 -2.71 11.44
C TYR A 23 -11.80 -3.80 10.65
N ASP A 24 -12.39 -3.43 9.52
CA ASP A 24 -13.04 -4.35 8.59
C ASP A 24 -12.02 -5.01 7.66
N ALA A 25 -10.92 -4.33 7.37
CA ALA A 25 -9.81 -4.82 6.55
C ALA A 25 -8.51 -4.04 6.81
N VAL A 26 -7.40 -4.68 6.46
CA VAL A 26 -6.06 -4.06 6.41
C VAL A 26 -5.65 -3.88 4.96
N ILE A 27 -5.20 -2.67 4.61
CA ILE A 27 -4.67 -2.31 3.31
C ILE A 27 -3.16 -2.10 3.47
N ALA A 28 -2.35 -2.98 2.85
CA ALA A 28 -0.91 -3.01 3.07
C ALA A 28 -0.12 -2.74 1.78
N ALA A 29 0.58 -1.61 1.73
CA ALA A 29 1.31 -1.11 0.57
C ALA A 29 2.79 -1.54 0.54
N GLY A 30 3.05 -2.82 0.83
CA GLY A 30 4.34 -3.46 0.60
C GLY A 30 5.42 -3.21 1.64
N ASP A 31 6.59 -3.76 1.33
CA ASP A 31 7.82 -3.74 2.12
C ASP A 31 7.61 -4.41 3.48
N PHE A 32 7.29 -5.71 3.45
CA PHE A 32 6.99 -6.51 4.63
C PHE A 32 8.23 -6.90 5.43
N THR A 33 9.36 -7.09 4.76
CA THR A 33 10.58 -7.59 5.39
C THR A 33 11.87 -7.03 4.77
N TYR A 34 12.89 -6.84 5.61
CA TYR A 34 14.28 -6.64 5.18
C TYR A 34 15.08 -7.95 5.14
N LYS A 35 14.53 -9.05 5.66
CA LYS A 35 15.18 -10.38 5.61
C LYS A 35 15.14 -11.00 4.22
N ARG A 36 14.39 -10.40 3.28
CA ARG A 36 14.34 -10.79 1.85
C ARG A 36 13.93 -12.25 1.65
N SER A 37 13.06 -12.77 2.52
CA SER A 37 12.55 -14.14 2.45
C SER A 37 11.03 -14.14 2.50
N VAL A 38 10.41 -15.10 1.81
CA VAL A 38 8.94 -15.22 1.76
C VAL A 38 8.40 -15.53 3.16
N GLU A 39 9.08 -16.36 3.93
CA GLU A 39 8.68 -16.76 5.28
C GLU A 39 8.58 -15.55 6.21
N ALA A 40 9.55 -14.64 6.14
CA ALA A 40 9.54 -13.43 6.97
C ALA A 40 8.43 -12.44 6.55
N ALA A 41 8.20 -12.29 5.25
CA ALA A 41 7.10 -11.47 4.75
C ALA A 41 5.73 -12.06 5.19
N VAL A 42 5.59 -13.39 5.14
CA VAL A 42 4.40 -14.10 5.59
C VAL A 42 4.17 -13.91 7.09
N GLU A 43 5.23 -13.94 7.92
CA GLU A 43 5.11 -13.65 9.36
C GLU A 43 4.48 -12.26 9.62
N ALA A 44 4.91 -11.24 8.87
CA ALA A 44 4.35 -9.90 8.97
C ALA A 44 2.89 -9.84 8.49
N LEU A 45 2.57 -10.48 7.36
CA LEU A 45 1.21 -10.56 6.83
C LEU A 45 0.26 -11.32 7.77
N GLU A 46 0.71 -12.40 8.40
CA GLU A 46 -0.07 -13.15 9.39
C GLU A 46 -0.33 -12.33 10.65
N ALA A 47 0.65 -11.55 11.10
CA ALA A 47 0.44 -10.62 12.21
C ALA A 47 -0.64 -9.57 11.89
N LEU A 48 -0.63 -9.02 10.66
CA LEU A 48 -1.66 -8.08 10.19
C LEU A 48 -3.04 -8.78 10.05
N ALA A 49 -3.06 -10.02 9.57
CA ALA A 49 -4.28 -10.81 9.42
C ALA A 49 -4.94 -11.15 10.76
N GLY A 50 -4.17 -11.15 11.85
CA GLY A 50 -4.70 -11.23 13.21
C GLY A 50 -5.56 -10.01 13.63
N ILE A 51 -5.48 -8.89 12.90
CA ILE A 51 -6.30 -7.69 13.12
C ILE A 51 -7.58 -7.75 12.28
N ALA A 52 -7.44 -7.95 10.96
CA ALA A 52 -8.53 -8.02 9.99
C ALA A 52 -8.01 -8.63 8.67
N PRO A 53 -8.89 -9.04 7.73
CA PRO A 53 -8.47 -9.52 6.42
C PRO A 53 -7.55 -8.53 5.70
N VAL A 54 -6.42 -9.02 5.20
CA VAL A 54 -5.35 -8.22 4.58
C VAL A 54 -5.47 -8.24 3.07
N TYR A 55 -5.39 -7.06 2.47
CA TYR A 55 -5.27 -6.85 1.03
C TYR A 55 -3.95 -6.13 0.77
N PHE A 56 -3.08 -6.73 -0.03
CA PHE A 56 -1.71 -6.25 -0.11
C PHE A 56 -1.10 -6.30 -1.50
N VAL A 57 -0.07 -5.47 -1.68
CA VAL A 57 0.90 -5.59 -2.75
C VAL A 57 2.29 -5.73 -2.14
N PRO A 58 3.23 -6.49 -2.74
CA PRO A 58 4.63 -6.48 -2.30
C PRO A 58 5.31 -5.15 -2.64
N GLY A 59 6.33 -4.79 -1.86
CA GLY A 59 7.21 -3.67 -2.13
C GLY A 59 8.50 -4.09 -2.82
N ASN A 60 9.53 -3.25 -2.80
CA ASN A 60 10.81 -3.51 -3.46
C ASN A 60 11.75 -4.40 -2.64
N THR A 61 11.57 -4.46 -1.32
CA THR A 61 12.37 -5.33 -0.45
C THR A 61 11.80 -6.74 -0.32
N ASP A 62 10.57 -6.94 -0.78
CA ASP A 62 9.87 -8.23 -0.73
C ASP A 62 10.23 -9.13 -1.92
N PRO A 63 10.25 -10.46 -1.73
CA PRO A 63 10.40 -11.40 -2.84
C PRO A 63 9.23 -11.28 -3.85
N PRO A 64 9.47 -11.27 -5.17
CA PRO A 64 8.40 -11.16 -6.17
C PRO A 64 7.32 -12.24 -6.07
N GLU A 65 7.67 -13.43 -5.56
CA GLU A 65 6.75 -14.55 -5.32
C GLU A 65 5.60 -14.17 -4.40
N LEU A 66 5.80 -13.18 -3.52
CA LEU A 66 4.77 -12.68 -2.61
C LEU A 66 3.59 -12.05 -3.37
N ALA A 67 3.77 -11.59 -4.62
CA ALA A 67 2.67 -11.12 -5.47
C ALA A 67 1.61 -12.20 -5.75
N GLY A 68 2.01 -13.48 -5.65
CA GLY A 68 1.16 -14.65 -5.82
C GLY A 68 0.63 -15.24 -4.53
N PHE A 69 1.19 -14.87 -3.37
CA PHE A 69 0.91 -15.51 -2.09
C PHE A 69 -0.50 -15.18 -1.57
N GLU A 70 -1.31 -16.22 -1.34
CA GLU A 70 -2.69 -16.09 -0.89
C GLU A 70 -3.01 -17.12 0.19
N LYS A 71 -3.81 -16.69 1.18
CA LYS A 71 -4.37 -17.51 2.27
C LYS A 71 -5.75 -16.93 2.64
N ASP A 72 -6.56 -17.64 3.41
CA ASP A 72 -7.96 -17.26 3.71
C ASP A 72 -8.18 -15.76 4.03
N SER A 73 -7.34 -15.19 4.91
CA SER A 73 -7.41 -13.78 5.32
C SER A 73 -6.28 -12.91 4.77
N ILE A 74 -5.51 -13.39 3.79
CA ILE A 74 -4.37 -12.66 3.21
C ILE A 74 -4.50 -12.74 1.69
N LYS A 75 -4.86 -11.61 1.07
CA LYS A 75 -5.25 -11.53 -0.34
C LYS A 75 -4.30 -10.61 -1.11
N PRO A 76 -3.53 -11.14 -2.07
CA PRO A 76 -2.69 -10.31 -2.92
C PRO A 76 -3.59 -9.57 -3.93
N VAL A 77 -3.25 -8.30 -4.22
CA VAL A 77 -3.94 -7.49 -5.22
C VAL A 77 -3.00 -6.95 -6.30
N HIS A 78 -1.74 -7.41 -6.35
CA HIS A 78 -0.82 -7.10 -7.44
C HIS A 78 -1.37 -7.65 -8.76
N GLY A 79 -1.69 -6.77 -9.71
CA GLY A 79 -2.18 -7.13 -11.05
C GLY A 79 -3.58 -7.72 -11.09
N ARG A 80 -4.34 -7.62 -9.99
CA ARG A 80 -5.68 -8.19 -9.89
C ARG A 80 -6.57 -7.34 -8.99
N THR A 81 -7.86 -7.60 -9.05
CA THR A 81 -8.84 -6.94 -8.19
C THR A 81 -9.51 -7.97 -7.28
N GLN A 82 -9.96 -7.51 -6.13
CA GLN A 82 -10.65 -8.31 -5.13
C GLN A 82 -11.84 -7.54 -4.57
N ARG A 83 -12.83 -8.28 -4.05
CA ARG A 83 -13.97 -7.69 -3.35
C ARG A 83 -13.55 -7.24 -1.95
N LEU A 84 -13.92 -6.01 -1.61
CA LEU A 84 -13.75 -5.40 -0.29
C LEU A 84 -15.12 -4.94 0.22
N GLY A 85 -15.93 -5.86 0.74
CA GLY A 85 -17.33 -5.61 1.11
C GLY A 85 -18.16 -5.09 -0.07
N PRO A 86 -18.72 -3.87 -0.04
CA PRO A 86 -19.41 -3.26 -1.18
C PRO A 86 -18.45 -2.63 -2.20
N TYR A 87 -17.15 -2.55 -1.90
CA TYR A 87 -16.11 -1.93 -2.72
C TYR A 87 -15.29 -2.96 -3.49
N VAL A 88 -14.47 -2.44 -4.39
CA VAL A 88 -13.44 -3.17 -5.13
C VAL A 88 -12.09 -2.60 -4.73
N ILE A 89 -11.13 -3.47 -4.46
CA ILE A 89 -9.73 -3.12 -4.22
C ILE A 89 -8.86 -3.76 -5.29
N GLY A 90 -7.82 -3.06 -5.72
CA GLY A 90 -6.86 -3.54 -6.71
C GLY A 90 -5.52 -2.84 -6.53
N GLY A 91 -4.47 -3.36 -7.15
CA GLY A 91 -3.16 -2.76 -6.92
C GLY A 91 -2.03 -3.19 -7.84
N ALA A 92 -0.90 -2.52 -7.63
CA ALA A 92 0.36 -2.78 -8.31
C ALA A 92 1.55 -2.58 -7.35
N GLY A 93 2.26 -3.67 -7.10
CA GLY A 93 3.43 -3.72 -6.22
C GLY A 93 4.77 -3.61 -6.96
N GLY A 94 5.86 -3.90 -6.25
CA GLY A 94 7.24 -3.68 -6.70
C GLY A 94 7.59 -2.19 -6.73
N SER A 95 8.83 -1.85 -7.09
CA SER A 95 9.23 -0.45 -7.31
C SER A 95 9.82 -0.20 -8.68
N LEU A 96 9.74 1.06 -9.11
CA LEU A 96 10.67 1.57 -10.10
C LEU A 96 12.12 1.36 -9.64
N PRO A 97 13.10 1.24 -10.55
CA PRO A 97 14.48 1.01 -10.17
C PRO A 97 15.01 2.07 -9.22
N THR A 98 15.46 1.65 -8.04
CA THR A 98 16.14 2.51 -7.07
C THR A 98 17.66 2.32 -7.15
N PRO A 99 18.48 3.20 -6.54
CA PRO A 99 19.92 2.92 -6.37
C PRO A 99 20.21 1.74 -5.41
N PHE A 100 19.19 1.14 -4.79
CA PHE A 100 19.33 0.01 -3.88
C PHE A 100 19.15 -1.34 -4.58
N ASN A 101 19.48 -2.42 -3.88
CA ASN A 101 19.38 -3.79 -4.39
C ASN A 101 17.95 -4.35 -4.26
N ASP A 102 17.00 -3.77 -4.98
CA ASP A 102 15.60 -4.19 -4.95
C ASP A 102 15.43 -5.65 -5.42
N LEU A 103 14.59 -6.43 -4.73
CA LEU A 103 14.18 -7.77 -5.15
C LEU A 103 13.12 -7.72 -6.24
N PHE A 104 12.16 -6.80 -6.09
CA PHE A 104 11.04 -6.68 -7.02
C PHE A 104 11.04 -5.33 -7.72
N ARG A 105 11.69 -5.29 -8.89
CA ARG A 105 11.73 -4.14 -9.78
C ARG A 105 10.67 -4.26 -10.87
N VAL A 106 10.05 -3.14 -11.21
CA VAL A 106 9.14 -2.98 -12.34
C VAL A 106 9.55 -1.76 -13.16
N SER A 107 9.37 -1.80 -14.48
CA SER A 107 9.50 -0.60 -15.31
C SER A 107 8.25 0.28 -15.18
N GLU A 108 8.33 1.53 -15.63
CA GLU A 108 7.11 2.38 -15.69
C GLU A 108 6.09 1.82 -16.68
N GLU A 109 6.56 1.26 -17.79
CA GLU A 109 5.73 0.65 -18.81
C GLU A 109 4.98 -0.57 -18.28
N ASP A 110 5.67 -1.46 -17.56
CA ASP A 110 5.07 -2.64 -16.93
C ASP A 110 4.06 -2.22 -15.85
N LEU A 111 4.44 -1.26 -15.00
CA LEU A 111 3.57 -0.71 -13.97
C LEU A 111 2.29 -0.10 -14.57
N GLN A 112 2.43 0.66 -15.65
CA GLN A 112 1.30 1.23 -16.38
C GLN A 112 0.40 0.12 -16.96
N GLY A 113 0.98 -0.86 -17.66
CA GLY A 113 0.23 -1.98 -18.23
C GLY A 113 -0.57 -2.73 -17.15
N LEU A 114 0.05 -2.97 -16.00
CA LEU A 114 -0.57 -3.65 -14.87
C LEU A 114 -1.74 -2.83 -14.29
N LEU A 115 -1.55 -1.54 -14.03
CA LEU A 115 -2.59 -0.66 -13.50
C LEU A 115 -3.82 -0.62 -14.41
N TYR A 116 -3.61 -0.44 -15.71
CA TYR A 116 -4.70 -0.37 -16.70
C TYR A 116 -5.35 -1.73 -17.01
N SER A 117 -4.74 -2.84 -16.59
CA SER A 117 -5.35 -4.16 -16.65
C SER A 117 -6.36 -4.42 -15.52
N LEU A 118 -6.35 -3.60 -14.45
CA LEU A 118 -7.22 -3.79 -13.29
C LEU A 118 -8.71 -3.62 -13.66
N THR A 119 -9.44 -4.73 -13.59
CA THR A 119 -10.88 -4.79 -13.88
C THR A 119 -11.62 -5.61 -12.82
N PRO A 120 -12.79 -5.16 -12.32
CA PRO A 120 -13.35 -3.82 -12.52
C PRO A 120 -12.46 -2.72 -11.92
N THR A 121 -12.65 -1.46 -12.32
CA THR A 121 -11.85 -0.35 -11.77
C THR A 121 -11.97 -0.30 -10.24
N PRO A 122 -10.85 -0.26 -9.50
CA PRO A 122 -10.86 -0.30 -8.05
C PRO A 122 -11.38 1.01 -7.46
N HIS A 123 -12.15 0.88 -6.37
CA HIS A 123 -12.51 2.00 -5.51
C HIS A 123 -11.37 2.33 -4.54
N VAL A 124 -10.61 1.31 -4.12
CA VAL A 124 -9.41 1.45 -3.29
C VAL A 124 -8.21 0.93 -4.09
N LEU A 125 -7.28 1.82 -4.39
CA LEU A 125 -6.04 1.50 -5.09
C LEU A 125 -4.90 1.31 -4.09
N VAL A 126 -4.18 0.20 -4.17
CA VAL A 126 -2.98 -0.06 -3.37
C VAL A 126 -1.79 -0.15 -4.29
N VAL A 127 -0.81 0.72 -4.11
CA VAL A 127 0.41 0.70 -4.90
C VAL A 127 1.61 0.84 -3.99
N HIS A 128 2.75 0.26 -4.33
CA HIS A 128 3.96 0.55 -3.54
C HIS A 128 4.62 1.85 -4.01
N ASN A 129 4.69 2.07 -5.33
CA ASN A 129 5.20 3.31 -5.92
C ASN A 129 4.26 4.51 -5.64
N PRO A 130 4.75 5.61 -5.06
CA PRO A 130 3.98 6.84 -4.91
C PRO A 130 3.53 7.42 -6.26
N PRO A 131 2.41 8.15 -6.35
CA PRO A 131 2.12 9.00 -7.50
C PRO A 131 3.13 10.15 -7.60
N ARG A 132 3.66 10.42 -8.79
CA ARG A 132 4.64 11.49 -9.01
C ARG A 132 4.13 12.86 -8.52
N GLY A 133 4.91 13.52 -7.66
CA GLY A 133 4.62 14.84 -7.10
C GLY A 133 3.70 14.83 -5.88
N HIS A 134 3.28 13.66 -5.39
CA HIS A 134 2.34 13.49 -4.29
C HIS A 134 2.89 12.49 -3.28
N LEU A 135 3.39 13.01 -2.15
CA LEU A 135 3.95 12.20 -1.05
C LEU A 135 5.07 11.26 -1.54
N ASP A 136 5.97 11.80 -2.37
CA ASP A 136 6.99 11.09 -3.13
C ASP A 136 8.38 11.78 -3.11
N LYS A 137 8.63 12.71 -2.18
CA LYS A 137 9.86 13.51 -2.14
C LYS A 137 10.95 12.84 -1.31
N VAL A 138 12.08 12.58 -1.94
CA VAL A 138 13.32 12.19 -1.25
C VAL A 138 14.09 13.43 -0.79
N GLY A 139 14.56 13.43 0.44
CA GLY A 139 15.20 14.57 1.12
C GLY A 139 14.31 15.80 1.21
N GLY A 140 12.99 15.61 1.14
CA GLY A 140 11.99 16.69 1.15
C GLY A 140 11.93 17.54 -0.12
N VAL A 141 12.73 17.23 -1.16
CA VAL A 141 12.88 18.11 -2.35
C VAL A 141 12.68 17.40 -3.68
N ARG A 142 13.10 16.14 -3.83
CA ARG A 142 13.15 15.48 -5.13
C ARG A 142 11.99 14.49 -5.29
N PRO A 143 10.98 14.77 -6.14
CA PRO A 143 9.92 13.80 -6.41
C PRO A 143 10.47 12.63 -7.23
N VAL A 144 10.19 11.40 -6.80
CA VAL A 144 10.68 10.17 -7.45
C VAL A 144 9.57 9.16 -7.76
N GLY A 145 8.30 9.50 -7.50
CA GLY A 145 7.16 8.61 -7.69
C GLY A 145 6.91 8.21 -9.15
N SER A 146 5.88 7.42 -9.40
CA SER A 146 5.50 6.97 -10.74
C SER A 146 4.58 7.95 -11.45
N LEU A 147 4.89 8.23 -12.71
CA LEU A 147 4.00 8.96 -13.62
C LEU A 147 2.80 8.10 -14.03
N ALA A 148 2.97 6.79 -14.17
CA ALA A 148 1.89 5.87 -14.50
C ALA A 148 0.84 5.81 -13.37
N VAL A 149 1.28 5.73 -12.12
CA VAL A 149 0.39 5.77 -10.94
C VAL A 149 -0.39 7.07 -10.89
N LYS A 150 0.30 8.21 -11.07
CA LYS A 150 -0.36 9.52 -11.10
C LYS A 150 -1.46 9.58 -12.15
N LYS A 151 -1.13 9.26 -13.41
CA LYS A 151 -2.08 9.29 -14.53
C LYS A 151 -3.27 8.37 -14.31
N TYR A 152 -3.02 7.16 -13.80
CA TYR A 152 -4.08 6.22 -13.48
C TYR A 152 -5.05 6.81 -12.44
N ILE A 153 -4.54 7.43 -11.37
CA ILE A 153 -5.37 8.07 -10.36
C ILE A 153 -6.17 9.23 -10.97
N GLU A 154 -5.53 10.11 -11.75
CA GLU A 154 -6.19 11.24 -12.43
C GLU A 154 -7.34 10.78 -13.34
N GLU A 155 -7.18 9.67 -14.06
CA GLU A 155 -8.18 9.16 -15.01
C GLU A 155 -9.26 8.30 -14.36
N LYS A 156 -8.90 7.44 -13.41
CA LYS A 156 -9.80 6.43 -12.82
C LYS A 156 -10.46 6.88 -11.53
N GLN A 157 -9.90 7.90 -10.87
CA GLN A 157 -10.44 8.54 -9.67
C GLN A 157 -10.93 7.52 -8.62
N PRO A 158 -10.05 6.60 -8.13
CA PRO A 158 -10.41 5.75 -6.99
C PRO A 158 -10.76 6.62 -5.77
N ILE A 159 -11.61 6.14 -4.86
CA ILE A 159 -11.97 6.89 -3.65
C ILE A 159 -10.73 7.13 -2.77
N LEU A 160 -9.87 6.10 -2.68
CA LEU A 160 -8.69 6.09 -1.83
C LEU A 160 -7.53 5.43 -2.59
N SER A 161 -6.35 6.05 -2.55
CA SER A 161 -5.09 5.45 -2.98
C SER A 161 -4.12 5.40 -1.80
N VAL A 162 -3.50 4.25 -1.59
CA VAL A 162 -2.56 4.00 -0.49
C VAL A 162 -1.22 3.57 -1.04
N HIS A 163 -0.15 4.20 -0.59
CA HIS A 163 1.22 3.88 -0.97
C HIS A 163 2.25 3.96 0.15
N GLY A 164 3.45 3.49 -0.13
CA GLY A 164 4.59 3.46 0.79
C GLY A 164 5.86 3.98 0.13
N HIS A 165 6.97 3.25 0.33
CA HIS A 165 8.27 3.40 -0.33
C HIS A 165 9.08 4.62 0.12
N ILE A 166 8.47 5.81 0.19
CA ILE A 166 9.15 7.04 0.61
C ILE A 166 8.82 7.31 2.07
N HIS A 167 9.67 6.78 2.96
CA HIS A 167 9.43 6.77 4.42
C HIS A 167 9.25 8.17 5.03
N GLU A 168 9.94 9.15 4.48
CA GLU A 168 10.01 10.51 5.00
C GLU A 168 8.86 11.42 4.52
N ASP A 169 8.17 11.07 3.43
CA ASP A 169 7.08 11.87 2.86
C ASP A 169 5.70 11.31 3.23
N ARG A 170 5.56 10.93 4.50
CA ARG A 170 4.30 10.51 5.12
C ARG A 170 3.29 11.65 5.08
N GLY A 171 2.07 11.39 4.63
CA GLY A 171 1.06 12.43 4.52
C GLY A 171 -0.29 11.97 4.00
N ILE A 172 -1.18 12.95 3.86
CA ILE A 172 -2.43 12.84 3.13
C ILE A 172 -2.41 13.95 2.08
N ASP A 173 -2.72 13.61 0.84
CA ASP A 173 -2.82 14.54 -0.28
C ASP A 173 -4.05 14.20 -1.14
N ILE A 174 -4.32 14.99 -2.16
CA ILE A 174 -5.50 14.84 -3.02
C ILE A 174 -5.08 14.95 -4.50
N ILE A 175 -5.60 14.02 -5.32
CA ILE A 175 -5.47 14.07 -6.78
C ILE A 175 -6.88 13.98 -7.38
N GLY A 176 -7.42 15.13 -7.83
CA GLY A 176 -8.83 15.23 -8.21
C GLY A 176 -9.72 15.02 -6.99
N ASP A 177 -10.56 13.98 -7.02
CA ASP A 177 -11.41 13.56 -5.89
C ASP A 177 -10.78 12.41 -5.06
N THR A 178 -9.66 11.84 -5.51
CA THR A 178 -8.98 10.73 -4.82
C THR A 178 -8.20 11.25 -3.63
N ILE A 179 -8.43 10.66 -2.45
CA ILE A 179 -7.53 10.82 -1.29
C ILE A 179 -6.32 9.92 -1.48
N VAL A 180 -5.13 10.50 -1.49
CA VAL A 180 -3.85 9.80 -1.59
C VAL A 180 -3.18 9.79 -0.23
N VAL A 181 -2.71 8.62 0.20
CA VAL A 181 -2.20 8.42 1.56
C VAL A 181 -0.89 7.66 1.52
N ASN A 182 0.14 8.27 2.09
CA ASN A 182 1.33 7.58 2.57
C ASN A 182 1.21 7.45 4.11
N PRO A 183 0.88 6.26 4.65
CA PRO A 183 0.74 6.06 6.10
C PRO A 183 2.05 6.31 6.86
N GLY A 184 3.18 6.24 6.17
CA GLY A 184 4.53 6.20 6.70
C GLY A 184 4.92 4.80 7.19
N PRO A 185 6.19 4.63 7.58
CA PRO A 185 6.73 3.32 7.89
C PRO A 185 6.21 2.74 9.19
N LEU A 186 5.57 1.58 9.10
CA LEU A 186 5.04 0.88 10.27
C LEU A 186 6.13 0.43 11.22
N LYS A 187 7.35 0.11 10.72
CA LYS A 187 8.51 -0.15 11.59
C LYS A 187 8.79 0.98 12.59
N ASP A 188 8.47 2.23 12.23
CA ASP A 188 8.67 3.42 13.07
C ASP A 188 7.39 3.80 13.83
N GLY A 189 6.37 2.93 13.78
CA GLY A 189 5.10 3.07 14.47
C GLY A 189 4.07 3.95 13.76
N TYR A 190 4.30 4.30 12.49
CA TYR A 190 3.35 5.08 11.71
C TYR A 190 2.34 4.19 10.99
N TYR A 191 1.08 4.64 10.96
CA TYR A 191 0.01 4.01 10.19
C TYR A 191 -1.07 5.06 9.92
N ALA A 192 -2.12 4.68 9.20
CA ALA A 192 -3.29 5.53 9.01
C ALA A 192 -4.57 4.72 9.16
N GLU A 193 -5.66 5.43 9.41
CA GLU A 193 -7.01 4.86 9.44
C GLU A 193 -7.86 5.58 8.41
N ALA A 194 -8.68 4.83 7.69
CA ALA A 194 -9.67 5.38 6.79
C ALA A 194 -11.07 4.89 7.14
N VAL A 195 -12.07 5.76 6.97
CA VAL A 195 -13.48 5.37 7.00
C VAL A 195 -14.06 5.65 5.62
N LEU A 196 -14.51 4.58 4.95
CA LEU A 196 -15.24 4.65 3.68
C LEU A 196 -16.75 4.65 3.92
N ASP A 197 -17.44 5.62 3.33
CA ASP A 197 -18.90 5.76 3.34
C ASP A 197 -19.41 6.19 1.96
N GLY A 198 -20.02 5.25 1.24
CA GLY A 198 -20.40 5.44 -0.16
C GLY A 198 -19.19 5.80 -1.01
N THR A 199 -19.21 6.97 -1.65
CA THR A 199 -18.12 7.46 -2.50
C THR A 199 -17.11 8.34 -1.76
N LYS A 200 -17.20 8.46 -0.42
CA LYS A 200 -16.35 9.32 0.38
C LYS A 200 -15.40 8.52 1.27
N ALA A 201 -14.22 9.09 1.48
CA ALA A 201 -13.25 8.63 2.47
C ALA A 201 -12.92 9.75 3.46
N VAL A 202 -12.69 9.38 4.72
CA VAL A 202 -12.05 10.25 5.72
C VAL A 202 -10.83 9.52 6.24
N VAL A 203 -9.66 10.16 6.14
CA VAL A 203 -8.38 9.55 6.53
C VAL A 203 -7.77 10.31 7.69
N SER A 204 -7.19 9.58 8.64
CA SER A 204 -6.39 10.15 9.72
C SER A 204 -5.07 9.42 9.89
N LEU A 205 -3.99 10.20 9.94
CA LEU A 205 -2.64 9.72 10.23
C LEU A 205 -2.51 9.39 11.72
N LYS A 206 -1.93 8.23 12.04
CA LYS A 206 -1.73 7.75 13.42
C LYS A 206 -0.27 7.39 13.69
N LYS A 207 0.09 7.41 14.97
CA LYS A 207 1.41 7.02 15.47
C LYS A 207 1.23 6.20 16.74
N LEU A 208 1.95 5.11 16.86
CA LEU A 208 2.07 4.35 18.10
C LEU A 208 2.89 5.16 19.13
N TYR A 209 2.42 5.15 20.37
CA TYR A 209 3.15 5.72 21.50
C TYR A 209 3.56 4.57 22.42
N TYR A 210 4.81 4.60 22.87
CA TYR A 210 5.42 3.60 23.75
C TYR A 210 5.60 4.17 25.15
#